data_AF-A0AAW2P135-F1
#
_entry.id   AF-A0AAW2P135-F1
#
_cell.length_a   1.000
_cell.length_b   1.000
_cell.length_c   1.000
_cell.angle_alpha   90.00
_cell.angle_beta   90.00
_cell.angle_gamma   90.00
#
_symmetry.space_group_name_H-M   'P 1'
#
loop_
_entity.id
_entity.type
_entity.pdbx_description
1 polymer ?
#
loop_
_entity_poly.entity_id
_entity_poly.type
_entity_poly.pdbx_seq_one_letter_code
_entity_poly.pdbx_strand_id
1 'polypeptide(L)'
;MNSVLASQILKCFYGSQDQECLKLSANAKMDKAVNHALSVRSAVTSGNYVTFFRLYKTAPNLNTFLMDLYVEKMRYAAVKCMSRSYRPTVPVSYLSQILGFTNALPTSESIDEKEVDGVEECIEWLKAHGACLISDSTGETLLDAKASASCLYMPEPEDAVSHGDASLAVNDFLTRSLA
;
A
#
# COMPACT_ATOMS: atom_id res chain seq x y z
N MET A 1 -17.17 -10.58 -15.38
CA MET A 1 -15.71 -10.81 -15.50
C MET A 1 -15.48 -12.29 -15.71
N ASN A 2 -14.80 -12.70 -16.79
CA ASN A 2 -14.63 -14.13 -17.10
C ASN A 2 -13.48 -14.73 -16.29
N SER A 3 -13.58 -16.02 -15.91
CA SER A 3 -12.60 -16.75 -15.09
C SER A 3 -11.17 -16.69 -15.67
N VAL A 4 -11.04 -16.65 -16.99
CA VAL A 4 -9.76 -16.52 -17.70
C VAL A 4 -9.08 -15.17 -17.44
N LEU A 5 -9.86 -14.08 -17.40
CA LEU A 5 -9.34 -12.73 -17.17
C LEU A 5 -8.86 -12.56 -15.71
N ALA A 6 -9.62 -13.11 -14.76
CA ALA A 6 -9.23 -13.13 -13.35
C ALA A 6 -7.92 -13.89 -13.12
N SER A 7 -7.74 -15.05 -13.77
CA SER A 7 -6.50 -15.81 -13.70
C SER A 7 -5.30 -15.06 -14.30
N GLN A 8 -5.50 -14.33 -15.40
CA GLN A 8 -4.44 -13.51 -16.02
C GLN A 8 -4.01 -12.34 -15.13
N ILE A 9 -4.98 -11.65 -14.51
CA ILE A 9 -4.71 -10.56 -13.57
C ILE A 9 -3.92 -11.10 -12.36
N LEU A 10 -4.34 -12.22 -11.76
CA LEU A 10 -3.60 -12.83 -10.64
C LEU A 10 -2.15 -13.19 -11.00
N LYS A 11 -1.91 -13.73 -12.21
CA LYS A 11 -0.56 -13.99 -12.71
C LYS A 11 0.27 -12.71 -12.85
N CYS A 12 -0.35 -11.59 -13.25
CA CYS A 12 0.32 -10.31 -13.30
C CYS A 12 0.74 -9.80 -11.91
N PHE A 13 0.02 -10.13 -10.84
CA PHE A 13 0.37 -9.66 -9.49
C PHE A 13 1.33 -10.59 -8.74
N TYR A 14 1.16 -11.91 -8.86
CA TYR A 14 1.89 -12.90 -8.05
C TYR A 14 2.98 -13.67 -8.79
N GLY A 15 3.09 -13.53 -10.11
CA GLY A 15 4.14 -14.19 -10.90
C GLY A 15 5.53 -13.70 -10.48
N SER A 16 6.35 -14.58 -9.91
CA SER A 16 7.70 -14.27 -9.41
C SER A 16 8.75 -14.00 -10.49
N GLN A 17 8.36 -13.98 -11.78
CA GLN A 17 9.24 -13.65 -12.90
C GLN A 17 8.51 -12.81 -13.94
N ASP A 18 9.14 -11.72 -14.42
CA ASP A 18 8.68 -10.89 -15.54
C ASP A 18 8.34 -11.71 -16.81
N GLN A 19 8.90 -12.92 -16.91
CA GLN A 19 8.76 -13.84 -18.03
C GLN A 19 7.37 -14.50 -18.14
N GLU A 20 6.55 -14.53 -17.09
CA GLU A 20 5.21 -15.13 -17.14
C GLU A 20 4.16 -14.22 -17.78
N CYS A 21 4.29 -12.89 -17.63
CA CYS A 21 3.43 -11.93 -18.33
C CYS A 21 3.70 -11.86 -19.84
N LEU A 22 4.88 -12.29 -20.28
CA LEU A 22 5.19 -12.40 -21.70
C LEU A 22 4.34 -13.47 -22.39
N LYS A 23 3.88 -14.50 -21.66
CA LYS A 23 3.02 -15.59 -22.17
C LYS A 23 1.53 -15.23 -22.26
N LEU A 24 1.13 -14.01 -21.91
CA LEU A 24 -0.23 -13.55 -22.16
C LEU A 24 -0.46 -13.48 -23.68
N SER A 25 -1.60 -14.02 -24.15
CA SER A 25 -1.98 -13.93 -25.56
C SER A 25 -2.09 -12.45 -25.99
N ALA A 26 -1.84 -12.16 -27.26
CA ALA A 26 -1.94 -10.79 -27.78
C ALA A 26 -3.31 -10.15 -27.47
N ASN A 27 -4.38 -10.94 -27.54
CA ASN A 27 -5.75 -10.51 -27.21
C ASN A 27 -5.93 -10.20 -25.71
N ALA A 28 -5.28 -10.95 -24.81
CA ALA A 28 -5.31 -10.67 -23.38
C ALA A 28 -4.58 -9.37 -23.01
N LYS A 29 -3.50 -9.04 -23.73
CA LYS A 29 -2.76 -7.78 -23.55
C LYS A 29 -3.53 -6.55 -24.03
N MET A 30 -4.61 -6.71 -24.80
CA MET A 30 -5.47 -5.59 -25.20
C MET A 30 -6.57 -5.28 -24.18
N ASP A 31 -6.77 -6.15 -23.19
CA ASP A 31 -7.78 -5.93 -22.17
C ASP A 31 -7.36 -4.79 -21.22
N LYS A 32 -8.29 -3.86 -20.97
CA LYS A 32 -8.04 -2.71 -20.09
C LYS A 32 -7.70 -3.15 -18.66
N ALA A 33 -8.31 -4.22 -18.16
CA ALA A 33 -8.05 -4.73 -16.82
C ALA A 33 -6.67 -5.39 -16.70
N VAL A 34 -6.19 -6.06 -17.76
CA VAL A 34 -4.83 -6.65 -17.79
C VAL A 34 -3.76 -5.56 -17.86
N ASN A 35 -3.95 -4.54 -18.71
CA ASN A 35 -3.03 -3.39 -18.77
C ASN A 35 -2.97 -2.62 -17.45
N HIS A 36 -4.12 -2.47 -16.79
CA HIS A 36 -4.20 -1.88 -15.48
C HIS A 36 -3.40 -2.71 -14.46
N ALA A 37 -3.60 -4.03 -14.40
CA ALA A 37 -2.85 -4.93 -13.53
C ALA A 37 -1.32 -4.83 -13.74
N LEU A 38 -0.86 -4.77 -14.99
CA LEU A 38 0.55 -4.60 -15.33
C LEU A 38 1.10 -3.25 -14.85
N SER A 39 0.32 -2.18 -15.03
CA SER A 39 0.69 -0.84 -14.55
C SER A 39 0.77 -0.77 -13.04
N VAL A 40 -0.16 -1.45 -12.33
CA VAL A 40 -0.16 -1.56 -10.88
C VAL A 40 1.08 -2.32 -10.41
N ARG A 41 1.39 -3.49 -10.99
CA ARG A 41 2.61 -4.22 -10.63
C ARG A 41 3.84 -3.33 -10.81
N SER A 42 3.97 -2.65 -11.94
CA SER A 42 5.10 -1.75 -12.19
C SER A 42 5.23 -0.67 -11.11
N ALA A 43 4.10 -0.07 -10.69
CA ALA A 43 4.08 0.91 -9.62
C ALA A 43 4.50 0.32 -8.27
N VAL A 44 4.03 -0.89 -7.93
CA VAL A 44 4.39 -1.59 -6.67
C VAL A 44 5.88 -1.95 -6.66
N THR A 45 6.39 -2.59 -7.72
CA THR A 45 7.80 -3.01 -7.81
C THR A 45 8.75 -1.81 -7.78
N SER A 46 8.36 -0.68 -8.39
CA SER A 46 9.17 0.54 -8.40
C SER A 46 9.00 1.39 -7.13
N GLY A 47 8.12 1.01 -6.21
CA GLY A 47 7.78 1.80 -5.02
C GLY A 47 7.10 3.14 -5.32
N ASN A 48 6.47 3.29 -6.49
CA ASN A 48 5.81 4.52 -6.92
C ASN A 48 4.39 4.60 -6.35
N TYR A 49 4.29 5.01 -5.09
CA TYR A 49 3.02 5.13 -4.36
C TYR A 49 2.04 6.14 -4.99
N VAL A 50 2.54 7.26 -5.56
CA VAL A 50 1.69 8.25 -6.24
C VAL A 50 0.96 7.62 -7.44
N THR A 51 1.68 6.86 -8.26
CA THR A 51 1.08 6.17 -9.41
C THR A 51 0.17 5.05 -8.96
N PHE A 52 0.52 4.33 -7.90
CA PHE A 52 -0.33 3.30 -7.31
C PHE A 52 -1.69 3.88 -6.87
N PHE A 53 -1.74 4.92 -6.03
CA PHE A 53 -3.01 5.50 -5.58
C PHE A 53 -3.81 6.16 -6.69
N ARG A 54 -3.14 6.67 -7.73
CA ARG A 54 -3.83 7.14 -8.95
C ARG A 54 -4.49 5.99 -9.72
N LEU A 55 -3.81 4.85 -9.84
CA LEU A 55 -4.38 3.65 -10.46
C LEU A 55 -5.53 3.11 -9.59
N TYR A 56 -5.38 3.12 -8.27
CA TYR A 56 -6.40 2.65 -7.32
C TYR A 56 -7.76 3.32 -7.55
N LYS A 57 -7.78 4.64 -7.77
CA LYS A 57 -9.01 5.42 -8.05
C LYS A 57 -9.75 4.99 -9.33
N THR A 58 -9.06 4.32 -10.25
CA THR A 58 -9.62 3.93 -11.56
C THR A 58 -9.64 2.42 -11.76
N ALA A 59 -9.39 1.65 -10.69
CA ALA A 59 -9.21 0.22 -10.75
C ALA A 59 -10.51 -0.50 -11.19
N PRO A 60 -10.48 -1.28 -12.27
CA PRO A 60 -11.65 -2.03 -12.72
C PRO A 60 -11.69 -3.44 -12.12
N ASN A 61 -12.86 -3.86 -11.66
CA ASN A 61 -13.17 -5.25 -11.28
C ASN A 61 -12.20 -5.83 -10.23
N LEU A 62 -11.51 -6.96 -10.55
CA LEU A 62 -10.60 -7.66 -9.63
C LEU A 62 -9.38 -6.83 -9.22
N ASN A 63 -9.00 -5.84 -10.02
CA ASN A 63 -7.82 -5.03 -9.72
C ASN A 63 -7.99 -4.26 -8.41
N THR A 64 -9.20 -3.82 -8.08
CA THR A 64 -9.49 -3.14 -6.81
C THR A 64 -9.17 -4.06 -5.64
N PHE A 65 -9.73 -5.28 -5.63
CA PHE A 65 -9.49 -6.27 -4.58
C PHE A 65 -8.01 -6.62 -4.43
N LEU A 66 -7.28 -6.75 -5.55
CA LEU A 66 -5.85 -7.04 -5.49
C LEU A 66 -5.04 -5.85 -4.99
N MET A 67 -5.42 -4.64 -5.38
CA MET A 67 -4.76 -3.44 -4.89
C MET A 67 -5.01 -3.24 -3.40
N ASP A 68 -6.20 -3.56 -2.87
CA ASP A 68 -6.51 -3.48 -1.44
C ASP A 68 -5.48 -4.25 -0.59
N LEU A 69 -5.01 -5.41 -1.08
CA LEU A 69 -3.96 -6.21 -0.42
C LEU A 69 -2.59 -5.52 -0.35
N TYR A 70 -2.35 -4.53 -1.21
CA TYR A 70 -1.11 -3.75 -1.28
C TYR A 70 -1.25 -2.34 -0.73
N VAL A 71 -2.46 -1.81 -0.57
CA VAL A 71 -2.71 -0.44 -0.08
C VAL A 71 -1.92 -0.18 1.19
N GLU A 72 -2.02 -1.08 2.18
CA GLU A 72 -1.34 -0.94 3.46
C GLU A 72 0.18 -0.83 3.32
N LYS A 73 0.79 -1.77 2.57
CA LYS A 73 2.23 -1.80 2.32
C LYS A 73 2.69 -0.56 1.55
N MET A 74 1.89 -0.08 0.61
CA MET A 74 2.20 1.10 -0.20
C MET A 74 2.10 2.39 0.62
N ARG A 75 1.09 2.52 1.50
CA ARG A 75 0.98 3.64 2.44
C ARG A 75 2.18 3.69 3.38
N TYR A 76 2.54 2.55 3.97
CA TYR A 76 3.70 2.46 4.85
C TYR A 76 5.02 2.81 4.14
N ALA A 77 5.24 2.28 2.93
CA ALA A 77 6.41 2.61 2.13
C ALA A 77 6.49 4.11 1.80
N ALA A 78 5.35 4.73 1.49
CA ALA A 78 5.25 6.16 1.22
C ALA A 78 5.62 6.99 2.47
N VAL A 79 4.99 6.73 3.62
CA VAL A 79 5.25 7.47 4.87
C VAL A 79 6.70 7.30 5.33
N LYS A 80 7.26 6.09 5.19
CA LYS A 80 8.68 5.83 5.50
C LYS A 80 9.63 6.60 4.57
N CYS A 81 9.27 6.75 3.30
CA CYS A 81 10.05 7.56 2.35
C CYS A 81 9.92 9.06 2.66
N MET A 82 8.70 9.53 2.91
CA MET A 82 8.40 10.94 3.16
C MET A 82 9.03 11.43 4.48
N SER A 83 8.95 10.65 5.56
CA SER A 83 9.58 10.98 6.85
C SER A 83 11.11 11.13 6.78
N ARG A 84 11.75 10.49 5.81
CA ARG A 84 13.20 10.61 5.57
C ARG A 84 13.57 11.77 4.66
N SER A 85 12.68 12.15 3.75
CA SER A 85 12.96 13.09 2.66
C SER A 85 12.49 14.51 2.96
N TYR A 86 11.36 14.66 3.66
CA TYR A 86 10.81 15.94 4.06
C TYR A 86 11.19 16.19 5.52
N ARG A 87 11.87 17.30 5.82
CA ARG A 87 12.18 17.72 7.20
C ARG A 87 11.98 19.23 7.37
N PRO A 88 11.53 19.69 8.55
CA PRO A 88 11.29 18.90 9.77
C PRO A 88 9.90 18.25 9.84
N THR A 89 8.91 18.80 9.14
CA THR A 89 7.49 18.44 9.28
C THR A 89 6.79 18.33 7.94
N VAL A 90 5.68 17.58 7.89
CA VAL A 90 4.81 17.47 6.70
C VAL A 90 3.34 17.59 7.14
N PRO A 91 2.52 18.44 6.51
CA PRO A 91 1.09 18.53 6.81
C PRO A 91 0.35 17.20 6.59
N VAL A 92 -0.50 16.80 7.54
CA VAL A 92 -1.30 15.57 7.38
C VAL A 92 -2.37 15.73 6.28
N SER A 93 -2.84 16.94 6.05
CA SER A 93 -3.69 17.30 4.89
C SER A 93 -3.05 16.90 3.55
N TYR A 94 -1.73 17.12 3.41
CA TYR A 94 -0.98 16.69 2.23
C TYR A 94 -0.78 15.17 2.20
N LEU A 95 -0.47 14.55 3.34
CA LEU A 95 -0.32 13.10 3.43
C LEU A 95 -1.62 12.36 3.08
N SER A 96 -2.77 12.85 3.53
CA SER A 96 -4.07 12.22 3.26
C SER A 96 -4.36 12.16 1.76
N GLN A 97 -3.97 13.19 1.00
CA GLN A 97 -4.11 13.22 -0.46
C GLN A 97 -3.15 12.22 -1.16
N ILE A 98 -1.89 12.19 -0.74
CA ILE A 98 -0.86 11.33 -1.36
C ILE A 98 -1.08 9.85 -1.04
N LEU A 99 -1.53 9.53 0.17
CA LEU A 99 -1.80 8.17 0.65
C LEU A 99 -3.19 7.66 0.25
N GLY A 100 -3.97 8.49 -0.45
CA GLY A 100 -5.27 8.13 -1.01
C GLY A 100 -6.38 8.01 0.03
N PHE A 101 -6.29 8.69 1.16
CA PHE A 101 -7.39 8.82 2.14
C PHE A 101 -8.41 9.87 1.70
N THR A 102 -7.96 10.94 1.03
CA THR A 102 -8.85 11.96 0.46
C THR A 102 -8.96 11.83 -1.05
N ASN A 103 -10.18 12.05 -1.57
CA ASN A 103 -10.46 11.91 -2.99
C ASN A 103 -10.26 13.21 -3.80
N ALA A 104 -9.91 14.33 -3.15
CA ALA A 104 -9.79 15.63 -3.80
C ALA A 104 -8.59 15.69 -4.77
N LEU A 105 -8.87 16.03 -6.03
CA LEU A 105 -7.89 16.67 -6.90
C LEU A 105 -7.82 18.17 -6.51
N PRO A 106 -6.74 18.90 -6.84
CA PRO A 106 -6.56 20.30 -6.44
C PRO A 106 -7.51 21.32 -7.11
N THR A 107 -8.75 20.96 -7.46
CA THR A 107 -9.57 21.75 -8.43
C THR A 107 -10.98 22.12 -7.97
N SER A 108 -11.36 22.05 -6.70
CA SER A 108 -12.61 22.71 -6.28
C SER A 108 -12.60 23.17 -4.83
N GLU A 109 -12.88 24.46 -4.65
CA GLU A 109 -12.80 25.24 -3.42
C GLU A 109 -13.99 25.04 -2.46
N SER A 110 -14.39 23.80 -2.21
CA SER A 110 -15.38 23.48 -1.18
C SER A 110 -14.84 22.40 -0.25
N ILE A 111 -14.62 22.77 1.01
CA ILE A 111 -14.31 21.85 2.10
C ILE A 111 -15.59 21.03 2.35
N ASP A 112 -15.74 19.93 1.60
CA ASP A 112 -16.84 18.99 1.78
C ASP A 112 -16.60 18.19 3.06
N GLU A 113 -17.66 17.78 3.76
CA GLU A 113 -17.60 16.94 4.98
C GLU A 113 -16.77 15.64 4.78
N LYS A 114 -16.66 15.18 3.53
CA LYS A 114 -15.84 14.01 3.12
C LYS A 114 -14.33 14.27 3.13
N GLU A 115 -13.89 15.53 3.04
CA GLU A 115 -12.47 15.88 3.11
C GLU A 115 -11.96 15.84 4.55
N VAL A 116 -12.80 16.26 5.50
CA VAL A 116 -12.52 16.20 6.94
C VAL A 116 -12.38 14.75 7.42
N ASP A 117 -13.28 13.86 6.96
CA ASP A 117 -13.27 12.43 7.30
C ASP A 117 -11.97 11.72 6.86
N GLY A 118 -11.49 11.97 5.64
CA GLY A 118 -10.27 11.35 5.14
C GLY A 118 -8.98 11.87 5.81
N VAL A 119 -8.97 13.09 6.33
CA VAL A 119 -7.83 13.58 7.13
C VAL A 119 -7.79 12.87 8.49
N GLU A 120 -8.93 12.70 9.14
CA GLU A 120 -9.00 12.00 10.44
C GLU A 120 -8.59 10.52 10.29
N GLU A 121 -9.07 9.81 9.27
CA GLU A 121 -8.66 8.43 8.99
C GLU A 121 -7.14 8.34 8.78
N CYS A 122 -6.55 9.31 8.07
CA CYS A 122 -5.10 9.37 7.88
C CYS A 122 -4.36 9.58 9.21
N ILE A 123 -4.89 10.39 10.12
CA ILE A 123 -4.31 10.64 11.45
C ILE A 123 -4.35 9.35 12.28
N GLU A 124 -5.48 8.66 12.32
CA GLU A 124 -5.64 7.39 13.04
C GLU A 124 -4.67 6.33 12.51
N TRP A 125 -4.62 6.19 11.18
CA TRP A 125 -3.72 5.25 10.51
C TRP A 125 -2.25 5.58 10.83
N LEU A 126 -1.85 6.84 10.76
CA LEU A 126 -0.47 7.27 11.08
C LEU A 126 -0.10 6.95 12.53
N LYS A 127 -1.00 7.22 13.48
CA LYS A 127 -0.81 6.90 14.90
C LYS A 127 -0.66 5.39 15.12
N ALA A 128 -1.51 4.58 14.48
CA ALA A 128 -1.45 3.12 14.54
C ALA A 128 -0.11 2.56 14.01
N HIS A 129 0.55 3.29 13.11
CA HIS A 129 1.85 2.94 12.54
C HIS A 129 3.05 3.54 13.30
N GLY A 130 2.83 4.16 14.46
CA GLY A 130 3.90 4.74 15.28
C GLY A 130 4.43 6.09 14.79
N ALA A 131 3.69 6.78 13.92
CA ALA A 131 4.06 8.13 13.49
C ALA A 131 3.89 9.14 14.63
N CYS A 132 4.83 10.07 14.73
CA CYS A 132 4.76 11.19 15.67
C CYS A 132 4.09 12.37 15.00
N LEU A 133 2.96 12.81 15.56
CA LEU A 133 2.21 13.98 15.07
C LEU A 133 2.34 15.14 16.07
N ILE A 134 2.43 16.36 15.56
CA ILE A 134 2.45 17.60 16.33
C ILE A 134 1.38 18.55 15.78
N SER A 135 0.90 19.46 16.61
CA SER A 135 0.03 20.56 16.15
C SER A 135 0.86 21.83 16.04
N ASP A 136 0.68 22.57 14.95
CA ASP A 136 1.33 23.86 14.77
C ASP A 136 0.58 24.98 15.52
N SER A 137 1.04 26.22 15.40
CA SER A 137 0.39 27.39 16.01
C SER A 137 -0.98 27.72 15.42
N THR A 138 -1.32 27.16 14.25
CA THR A 138 -2.61 27.35 13.56
C THR A 138 -3.62 26.26 13.90
N GLY A 139 -3.18 25.18 14.57
CA GLY A 139 -3.98 24.01 14.90
C GLY A 139 -3.95 22.91 13.84
N GLU A 140 -3.15 23.07 12.77
CA GLU A 140 -2.97 22.04 11.76
C GLU A 140 -2.12 20.88 12.31
N THR A 141 -2.56 19.65 12.05
CA THR A 141 -1.80 18.45 12.42
C THR A 141 -0.70 18.20 11.40
N LEU A 142 0.54 18.12 11.89
CA LEU A 142 1.75 17.87 11.11
C LEU A 142 2.39 16.55 11.54
N LEU A 143 2.90 15.79 10.59
CA LEU A 143 3.84 14.68 10.83
C LEU A 143 5.20 15.26 11.21
N ASP A 144 5.70 14.95 12.41
CA ASP A 144 7.12 15.16 12.76
C ASP A 144 7.94 14.09 12.02
N ALA A 145 8.49 14.47 10.88
CA ALA A 145 9.23 13.56 10.02
C ALA A 145 10.50 13.04 10.69
N LYS A 146 11.15 13.85 11.53
CA LYS A 146 12.36 13.46 12.23
C LYS A 146 12.07 12.40 13.29
N ALA A 147 11.07 12.61 14.14
CA ALA A 147 10.68 11.67 15.18
C ALA A 147 10.04 10.40 14.60
N SER A 148 9.18 10.56 13.58
CA SER A 148 8.52 9.43 12.94
C SER A 148 9.49 8.48 12.23
N ALA A 149 10.56 9.00 11.62
CA ALA A 149 11.50 8.17 10.85
C ALA A 149 12.11 6.99 11.65
N SER A 150 12.21 7.10 12.98
CA SER A 150 12.73 6.05 13.87
C SER A 150 11.66 5.18 14.54
N CYS A 151 10.39 5.61 14.52
CA CYS A 151 9.31 4.98 15.27
C CYS A 151 8.27 4.29 14.38
N LEU A 152 8.31 4.51 13.06
CA LEU A 152 7.40 3.87 12.12
C LEU A 152 7.55 2.34 12.11
N TYR A 153 6.43 1.64 12.25
CA TYR A 153 6.32 0.20 12.09
C TYR A 153 5.05 -0.17 11.31
N MET A 154 5.02 -1.38 10.75
CA MET A 154 3.82 -1.95 10.14
C MET A 154 3.20 -2.90 11.17
N PRO A 155 1.99 -2.65 11.68
CA PRO A 155 1.33 -3.53 12.63
C PRO A 155 1.19 -4.95 12.07
N GLU A 156 1.26 -5.95 12.95
CA GLU A 156 0.90 -7.32 12.55
C GLU A 156 -0.61 -7.39 12.30
N PRO A 157 -1.07 -8.11 11.28
CA PRO A 157 -2.50 -8.30 11.06
C PRO A 157 -3.11 -8.98 12.29
N GLU A 158 -4.23 -8.45 12.76
CA GLU A 158 -4.94 -8.88 13.98
C GLU A 158 -5.32 -10.38 14.00
N ASP A 159 -5.39 -11.03 12.82
CA ASP A 159 -5.59 -12.47 12.64
C ASP A 159 -4.30 -13.30 12.61
N ALA A 160 -3.15 -12.72 12.97
CA ALA A 160 -1.93 -13.48 13.23
C ALA A 160 -2.12 -14.29 14.52
N VAL A 161 -2.83 -15.42 14.40
CA VAL A 161 -2.86 -16.45 15.44
C VAL A 161 -1.42 -16.80 15.74
N SER A 162 -0.97 -16.44 16.94
CA SER A 162 0.34 -16.79 17.45
C SER A 162 0.39 -18.31 17.52
N HIS A 163 0.91 -18.97 16.49
CA HIS A 163 1.34 -20.35 16.60
C HIS A 163 2.58 -20.34 17.48
N GLY A 164 2.35 -20.25 18.79
CA GLY A 164 3.31 -20.63 19.80
C GLY A 164 3.56 -22.13 19.67
N ASP A 165 4.33 -22.53 18.67
CA ASP A 165 4.83 -23.89 18.54
C ASP A 165 6.35 -23.86 18.56
N ALA A 166 6.89 -24.02 19.76
CA ALA A 166 8.31 -24.07 20.06
C ALA A 166 8.96 -25.40 19.59
N SER A 167 8.58 -25.95 18.43
CA SER A 167 9.10 -27.25 17.97
C SER A 167 9.33 -27.40 16.46
N LEU A 168 9.25 -26.33 15.66
CA LEU A 168 9.72 -26.37 14.26
C LEU A 168 11.15 -25.82 14.14
N ALA A 169 12.08 -26.42 14.88
CA ALA A 169 13.48 -26.35 14.52
C ALA A 169 13.68 -27.23 13.28
N VAL A 170 13.76 -26.60 12.10
CA VAL A 170 14.12 -27.24 10.81
C VAL A 170 15.39 -28.10 10.87
N ASN A 171 16.22 -27.91 11.90
CA ASN A 171 17.43 -28.71 12.13
C ASN A 171 17.17 -30.12 12.69
N ASP A 172 16.01 -30.39 13.30
CA ASP A 172 15.71 -31.71 13.89
C ASP A 172 15.20 -32.72 12.83
N PHE A 173 14.71 -32.23 11.69
CA PHE A 173 14.20 -33.07 10.60
C PHE A 173 15.32 -33.76 9.80
N LEU A 174 16.55 -33.23 9.82
CA LEU A 174 17.67 -33.77 9.03
C LEU A 174 18.53 -34.79 9.79
N THR A 175 18.34 -34.98 11.09
CA THR A 175 19.19 -35.87 11.90
C THR A 175 18.57 -37.26 12.13
N ARG A 176 17.31 -37.49 11.77
CA ARG A 176 16.63 -38.79 11.98
C ARG A 176 16.73 -39.77 10.80
N SER A 177 17.32 -39.38 9.69
CA SER A 177 17.48 -40.23 8.49
C SER A 177 18.90 -40.75 8.27
N LEU A 178 19.77 -40.70 9.29
CA LEU A 178 21.11 -41.31 9.26
C LEU A 178 21.38 -42.21 10.49
N ALA A 179 20.43 -43.10 10.80
CA ALA A 179 20.68 -44.31 11.59
C ALA A 179 20.19 -45.52 10.81
#